data_AF-A0AA36NE01-F1
#
_entry.id   AF-A0AA36NE01-F1
#
_cell.length_a   1.000
_cell.length_b   1.000
_cell.length_c   1.000
_cell.angle_alpha   90.00
_cell.angle_beta   90.00
_cell.angle_gamma   90.00
#
_symmetry.space_group_name_H-M   'P 1'
#
loop_
_entity.id
_entity.type
_entity.pdbx_description
1 polymer ?
#
loop_
_entity_poly.entity_id
_entity_poly.type
_entity_poly.pdbx_seq_one_letter_code
_entity_poly.pdbx_strand_id
1 'polypeptide(L)'
;MARIWTWWSSGEETLTPFLQLCLKSWRVKHPEWQVVVLDSANLWQYLTADDLPSTFTQIQRASLQSDLVRLAILAKYGGCYVDMSSLATQPTAEMAWARIGEGACLVGFRAPHFIPDFVSAWFLAAPQQEPIVVEWSKMFNHVMEGRVDDRDIHHHSFFEGVDLSDYLRYGALAPKPGQAASLWVEYLVVNVVLKAVLDKDPSLKQRFWSSSCLVLESDPNLSPTLWSESQVHLIPEDVAFPENEKLKMQNLLKQDPDFATRLMDLPMVKFFNSGSPYAHLSSEELLASPSVLGCLIRKALGYLVDASQSPAQWPQLPALKDLPNWPTSSTSSSPFAWTSQGRWTRPEDLAAERVAVATVVTDRCSAVAARSLARSLTKATRQGTAYVALVPEPVEPELCHMLEVEGWQVIPVQPLEFMSLHLWILPWDRVLYIDANAIAVGDLQQLLYSPEMEPPKDGVAMSPEYCAAMPSEESTAGGTPKAGVA
;
A
#
# COMPACT_ATOMS: atom_id res chain seq x y z
N MET A 1 14.15 -15.45 -19.51
CA MET A 1 13.92 -14.17 -18.81
C MET A 1 12.60 -14.29 -18.06
N ALA A 2 12.56 -13.92 -16.78
CA ALA A 2 11.33 -13.96 -15.99
C ALA A 2 10.38 -12.84 -16.44
N ARG A 3 9.07 -13.08 -16.32
CA ARG A 3 8.04 -12.19 -16.89
C ARG A 3 6.98 -11.84 -15.86
N ILE A 4 6.57 -10.59 -15.89
CA ILE A 4 5.39 -10.07 -15.19
C ILE A 4 4.33 -9.78 -16.24
N TRP A 5 3.17 -10.39 -16.10
CA TRP A 5 2.06 -10.29 -17.03
C TRP A 5 0.95 -9.46 -16.42
N THR A 6 0.33 -8.61 -17.22
CA THR A 6 -0.88 -7.89 -16.85
C THR A 6 -1.79 -7.78 -18.07
N TRP A 7 -3.09 -7.61 -17.86
CA TRP A 7 -4.09 -7.54 -18.94
C TRP A 7 -4.82 -6.21 -18.92
N TRP A 8 -4.91 -5.59 -20.09
CA TRP A 8 -5.76 -4.43 -20.33
C TRP A 8 -6.32 -4.52 -21.75
N SER A 9 -7.57 -4.98 -21.87
CA SER A 9 -8.16 -5.35 -23.17
C SER A 9 -8.13 -4.24 -24.22
N SER A 10 -8.16 -2.98 -23.77
CA SER A 10 -8.15 -1.78 -24.61
C SER A 10 -6.77 -1.26 -25.02
N GLY A 11 -5.66 -1.88 -24.58
CA GLY A 11 -4.30 -1.48 -24.94
C GLY A 11 -3.64 -0.52 -23.93
N GLU A 12 -2.32 -0.63 -23.76
CA GLU A 12 -1.52 0.14 -22.80
C GLU A 12 -1.70 1.67 -22.96
N GLU A 13 -1.90 2.13 -24.19
CA GLU A 13 -2.12 3.55 -24.53
C GLU A 13 -3.42 4.12 -23.96
N THR A 14 -4.38 3.27 -23.62
CA THR A 14 -5.67 3.69 -23.04
C THR A 14 -5.69 3.71 -21.52
N LEU A 15 -4.57 3.35 -20.88
CA LEU A 15 -4.47 3.39 -19.42
C LEU A 15 -4.67 4.82 -18.92
N THR A 16 -5.47 4.96 -17.86
CA THR A 16 -5.59 6.22 -17.14
C THR A 16 -4.25 6.60 -16.51
N PRO A 17 -3.99 7.88 -16.22
CA PRO A 17 -2.73 8.31 -15.61
C PRO A 17 -2.38 7.52 -14.34
N PHE A 18 -3.36 7.25 -13.48
CA PHE A 18 -3.18 6.41 -12.30
C PHE A 18 -2.70 4.98 -12.64
N LEU A 19 -3.30 4.32 -13.63
CA LEU A 19 -2.90 2.97 -14.03
C LEU A 19 -1.55 2.95 -14.74
N GLN A 20 -1.19 4.02 -15.46
CA GLN A 20 0.16 4.18 -16.01
C GLN A 20 1.21 4.26 -14.88
N LEU A 21 0.91 4.93 -13.78
CA LEU A 21 1.78 4.99 -12.59
C LEU A 21 1.89 3.62 -11.91
N CYS A 22 0.78 2.87 -11.82
CA CYS A 22 0.80 1.47 -11.36
C CYS A 22 1.73 0.62 -12.22
N LEU A 23 1.55 0.63 -13.55
CA LEU A 23 2.41 -0.10 -14.48
C LEU A 23 3.88 0.31 -14.37
N LYS A 24 4.14 1.62 -14.28
CA LYS A 24 5.49 2.16 -14.14
C LYS A 24 6.16 1.67 -12.85
N SER A 25 5.42 1.54 -11.75
CA SER A 25 5.98 1.01 -10.49
C SER A 25 6.49 -0.42 -10.64
N TRP A 26 5.76 -1.28 -11.34
CA TRP A 26 6.21 -2.65 -11.62
C TRP A 26 7.48 -2.66 -12.46
N ARG A 27 7.56 -1.82 -13.51
CA ARG A 27 8.77 -1.70 -14.35
C ARG A 27 9.97 -1.18 -13.55
N VAL A 28 9.78 -0.19 -12.68
CA VAL A 28 10.86 0.39 -11.86
C VAL A 28 11.35 -0.59 -10.80
N LYS A 29 10.45 -1.31 -10.13
CA LYS A 29 10.81 -2.23 -9.04
C LYS A 29 11.39 -3.55 -9.53
N HIS A 30 11.27 -3.85 -10.82
CA HIS A 30 11.67 -5.13 -11.41
C HIS A 30 12.46 -4.92 -12.72
N PRO A 31 13.61 -4.21 -12.70
CA PRO A 31 14.34 -3.82 -13.91
C PRO A 31 14.88 -5.03 -14.72
N GLU A 32 15.10 -6.16 -14.06
CA GLU A 32 15.57 -7.40 -14.68
C GLU A 32 14.43 -8.29 -15.21
N TRP A 33 13.17 -7.92 -14.94
CA TRP A 33 11.99 -8.64 -15.41
C TRP A 33 11.36 -7.94 -16.59
N GLN A 34 10.85 -8.73 -17.53
CA GLN A 34 10.06 -8.20 -18.62
C GLN A 34 8.61 -8.02 -18.14
N VAL A 35 8.16 -6.76 -18.01
CA VAL A 35 6.75 -6.44 -17.76
C VAL A 35 6.00 -6.34 -19.08
N VAL A 36 5.09 -7.29 -19.32
CA VAL A 36 4.31 -7.42 -20.56
C VAL A 36 2.85 -7.05 -20.29
N VAL A 37 2.38 -6.02 -20.98
CA VAL A 37 0.96 -5.66 -21.02
C VAL A 37 0.31 -6.39 -22.18
N LEU A 38 -0.61 -7.30 -21.87
CA LEU A 38 -1.40 -8.02 -22.85
C LEU A 38 -2.70 -7.25 -23.12
N ASP A 39 -3.09 -7.21 -24.39
CA ASP A 39 -4.30 -6.57 -24.88
C ASP A 39 -4.91 -7.37 -26.02
N SER A 40 -6.06 -6.92 -26.53
CA SER A 40 -6.78 -7.63 -27.60
C SER A 40 -5.99 -7.70 -28.92
N ALA A 41 -5.01 -6.81 -29.15
CA ALA A 41 -4.23 -6.74 -30.38
C ALA A 41 -2.97 -7.62 -30.32
N ASN A 42 -2.35 -7.77 -29.15
CA ASN A 42 -1.09 -8.50 -28.99
C ASN A 42 -1.24 -9.91 -28.38
N LEU A 43 -2.39 -10.24 -27.79
CA LEU A 43 -2.62 -11.51 -27.10
C LEU A 43 -2.24 -12.75 -27.93
N TRP A 44 -2.61 -12.75 -29.21
CA TRP A 44 -2.40 -13.86 -30.13
C TRP A 44 -0.95 -14.05 -30.59
N GLN A 45 -0.05 -13.16 -30.18
CA GLN A 45 1.40 -13.37 -30.31
C GLN A 45 1.92 -14.35 -29.25
N TYR A 46 1.18 -14.53 -28.16
CA TYR A 46 1.55 -15.36 -27.01
C TYR A 46 0.67 -16.61 -26.90
N LEU A 47 -0.63 -16.46 -27.18
CA LEU A 47 -1.62 -17.52 -27.10
C LEU A 47 -2.13 -17.92 -28.50
N THR A 48 -2.63 -19.15 -28.58
CA THR A 48 -3.29 -19.72 -29.76
C THR A 48 -4.77 -19.90 -29.48
N ALA A 49 -5.55 -20.23 -30.52
CA ALA A 49 -6.99 -20.46 -30.38
C ALA A 49 -7.33 -21.59 -29.40
N ASP A 50 -6.43 -22.56 -29.18
CA ASP A 50 -6.64 -23.67 -28.24
C ASP A 50 -6.38 -23.28 -26.77
N ASP A 51 -5.75 -22.13 -26.53
CA ASP A 51 -5.40 -21.66 -25.17
C ASP A 51 -6.57 -20.93 -24.49
N LEU A 52 -7.64 -20.59 -25.22
CA LEU A 52 -8.80 -19.81 -24.74
C LEU A 52 -10.11 -20.36 -25.33
N PRO A 53 -11.29 -20.04 -24.75
CA PRO A 53 -12.57 -20.47 -25.31
C PRO A 53 -12.78 -19.91 -26.72
N SER A 54 -13.45 -20.66 -27.59
CA SER A 54 -13.71 -20.22 -28.98
C SER A 54 -14.48 -18.90 -29.08
N THR A 55 -15.23 -18.56 -28.04
CA THR A 55 -16.03 -17.33 -27.88
C THR A 55 -15.32 -16.20 -27.14
N PHE A 56 -14.03 -16.34 -26.81
CA PHE A 56 -13.26 -15.37 -25.99
C PHE A 56 -13.40 -13.91 -26.47
N THR A 57 -13.29 -13.68 -27.79
CA THR A 57 -13.37 -12.33 -28.38
C THR A 57 -14.75 -11.69 -28.30
N GLN A 58 -15.79 -12.47 -27.98
CA GLN A 58 -17.17 -12.02 -27.83
C GLN A 58 -17.51 -11.67 -26.37
N ILE A 59 -16.67 -12.06 -25.41
CA ILE A 59 -16.85 -11.75 -23.99
C ILE A 59 -16.74 -10.24 -23.77
N GLN A 60 -17.81 -9.63 -23.25
CA GLN A 60 -17.85 -8.19 -23.00
C GLN A 60 -17.24 -7.78 -21.66
N ARG A 61 -17.24 -8.68 -20.67
CA ARG A 61 -16.72 -8.42 -19.32
C ARG A 61 -15.20 -8.51 -19.32
N ALA A 62 -14.52 -7.36 -19.35
CA ALA A 62 -13.05 -7.29 -19.35
C ALA A 62 -12.38 -8.03 -18.17
N SER A 63 -13.00 -8.06 -16.99
CA SER A 63 -12.48 -8.84 -15.86
C SER A 63 -12.54 -10.35 -16.10
N LEU A 64 -13.57 -10.86 -16.79
CA LEU A 64 -13.66 -12.28 -17.15
C LEU A 64 -12.59 -12.66 -18.20
N GLN A 65 -12.38 -11.78 -19.18
CA GLN A 65 -11.28 -11.93 -20.14
C GLN A 65 -9.94 -12.00 -19.40
N SER A 66 -9.72 -11.10 -18.43
CA SER A 66 -8.54 -11.07 -17.58
C SER A 66 -8.32 -12.39 -16.84
N ASP A 67 -9.40 -12.97 -16.31
CA ASP A 67 -9.36 -14.24 -15.58
C ASP A 67 -8.96 -15.43 -16.48
N LEU A 68 -9.44 -15.47 -17.73
CA LEU A 68 -9.05 -16.49 -18.70
C LEU A 68 -7.60 -16.31 -19.18
N VAL A 69 -7.23 -15.09 -19.56
CA VAL A 69 -5.89 -14.76 -20.07
C VAL A 69 -4.82 -15.05 -19.02
N ARG A 70 -5.05 -14.71 -17.74
CA ARG A 70 -4.04 -14.92 -16.70
C ARG A 70 -3.67 -16.38 -16.53
N LEU A 71 -4.67 -17.27 -16.51
CA LEU A 71 -4.42 -18.69 -16.31
C LEU A 71 -3.76 -19.31 -17.53
N ALA A 72 -4.22 -18.96 -18.74
CA ALA A 72 -3.63 -19.44 -19.98
C ALA A 72 -2.16 -19.05 -20.10
N ILE A 73 -1.83 -17.79 -19.79
CA ILE A 73 -0.45 -17.28 -19.84
C ILE A 73 0.43 -17.91 -18.77
N LEU A 74 -0.04 -18.00 -17.52
CA LEU A 74 0.73 -18.63 -16.44
C LEU A 74 0.93 -20.13 -16.69
N ALA A 75 -0.09 -20.84 -17.17
CA ALA A 75 0.05 -22.24 -17.55
C ALA A 75 1.13 -22.42 -18.63
N LYS A 76 1.11 -21.57 -19.67
CA LYS A 76 2.00 -21.69 -20.83
C LYS A 76 3.42 -21.22 -20.57
N TYR A 77 3.61 -20.13 -19.83
CA TYR A 77 4.89 -19.45 -19.68
C TYR A 77 5.40 -19.32 -18.24
N GLY A 78 4.55 -19.58 -17.24
CA GLY A 78 4.85 -19.27 -15.83
C GLY A 78 5.08 -17.77 -15.62
N GLY A 79 5.80 -17.45 -14.55
CA GLY A 79 6.10 -16.07 -14.15
C GLY A 79 5.09 -15.55 -13.13
N CYS A 80 4.89 -14.24 -13.11
CA CYS A 80 3.96 -13.57 -12.21
C CYS A 80 2.87 -12.87 -13.01
N TYR A 81 1.61 -13.08 -12.67
CA TYR A 81 0.51 -12.26 -13.16
C TYR A 81 0.12 -11.25 -12.08
N VAL A 82 -0.17 -10.02 -12.50
CA VAL A 82 -0.71 -8.98 -11.63
C VAL A 82 -1.79 -8.17 -12.35
N ASP A 83 -2.90 -7.93 -11.67
CA ASP A 83 -3.92 -7.00 -12.12
C ASP A 83 -3.34 -5.59 -12.27
N MET A 84 -3.71 -4.90 -13.35
CA MET A 84 -3.22 -3.55 -13.71
C MET A 84 -3.37 -2.51 -12.59
N SER A 85 -4.42 -2.63 -11.77
CA SER A 85 -4.68 -1.72 -10.65
C SER A 85 -3.92 -2.07 -9.36
N SER A 86 -2.63 -2.41 -9.50
CA SER A 86 -1.77 -2.75 -8.37
C SER A 86 -0.46 -1.97 -8.45
N LEU A 87 -0.03 -1.38 -7.34
CA LEU A 87 1.18 -0.57 -7.24
C LEU A 87 2.27 -1.36 -6.52
N ALA A 88 3.42 -1.55 -7.16
CA ALA A 88 4.58 -2.22 -6.55
C ALA A 88 5.44 -1.22 -5.77
N THR A 89 5.66 -1.48 -4.49
CA THR A 89 6.49 -0.66 -3.60
C THR A 89 7.84 -1.35 -3.32
N GLN A 90 7.91 -2.66 -3.51
CA GLN A 90 9.09 -3.51 -3.39
C GLN A 90 9.21 -4.51 -4.57
N PRO A 91 10.36 -5.20 -4.74
CA PRO A 91 10.60 -6.25 -5.74
C PRO A 91 9.75 -7.52 -5.50
N THR A 92 8.43 -7.40 -5.62
CA THR A 92 7.50 -8.42 -5.14
C THR A 92 7.45 -9.65 -6.05
N ALA A 93 7.66 -9.48 -7.36
CA ALA A 93 7.73 -10.63 -8.26
C ALA A 93 8.98 -11.48 -7.96
N GLU A 94 10.13 -10.86 -7.65
CA GLU A 94 11.33 -11.59 -7.20
C GLU A 94 11.07 -12.33 -5.88
N MET A 95 10.41 -11.67 -4.92
CA MET A 95 10.04 -12.30 -3.65
C MET A 95 9.13 -13.51 -3.86
N ALA A 96 8.13 -13.40 -4.74
CA ALA A 96 7.28 -14.53 -5.09
C ALA A 96 8.07 -15.62 -5.83
N TRP A 97 8.94 -15.23 -6.77
CA TRP A 97 9.74 -16.17 -7.53
C TRP A 97 10.77 -16.93 -6.68
N ALA A 98 11.28 -16.31 -5.61
CA ALA A 98 12.12 -16.99 -4.63
C ALA A 98 11.37 -18.16 -3.98
N ARG A 99 10.08 -17.99 -3.63
CA ARG A 99 9.23 -19.07 -3.11
C ARG A 99 8.98 -20.16 -4.14
N ILE A 100 8.83 -19.80 -5.42
CA ILE A 100 8.77 -20.79 -6.51
C ILE A 100 10.07 -21.59 -6.58
N GLY A 101 11.23 -20.94 -6.45
CA GLY A 101 12.54 -21.59 -6.40
C GLY A 101 12.73 -22.52 -5.19
N GLU A 102 12.02 -22.27 -4.09
CA GLU A 102 11.95 -23.13 -2.91
C GLU A 102 10.99 -24.33 -3.09
N GLY A 103 10.34 -24.45 -4.24
CA GLY A 103 9.44 -25.56 -4.58
C GLY A 103 7.96 -25.25 -4.45
N ALA A 104 7.56 -23.97 -4.29
CA ALA A 104 6.16 -23.63 -4.24
C ALA A 104 5.47 -23.85 -5.60
N CYS A 105 4.29 -24.50 -5.60
CA CYS A 105 3.51 -24.70 -6.82
C CYS A 105 2.76 -23.43 -7.25
N LEU A 106 2.40 -22.58 -6.29
CA LEU A 106 1.71 -21.31 -6.52
C LEU A 106 2.10 -20.35 -5.40
N VAL A 107 2.30 -19.08 -5.72
CA VAL A 107 2.40 -18.00 -4.75
C VAL A 107 1.28 -17.00 -5.02
N GLY A 108 0.61 -16.56 -3.97
CA GLY A 108 -0.52 -15.65 -4.09
C GLY A 108 -1.12 -15.30 -2.74
N PHE A 109 -2.38 -14.89 -2.77
CA PHE A 109 -3.10 -14.48 -1.57
C PHE A 109 -4.33 -15.35 -1.33
N ARG A 110 -4.78 -15.45 -0.08
CA ARG A 110 -6.00 -16.16 0.29
C ARG A 110 -6.82 -15.40 1.32
N ALA A 111 -8.14 -15.48 1.22
CA ALA A 111 -9.08 -14.81 2.13
C ALA A 111 -10.04 -15.83 2.77
N PRO A 112 -9.58 -16.67 3.72
CA PRO A 112 -10.40 -17.73 4.30
C PRO A 112 -11.60 -17.21 5.12
N HIS A 113 -11.57 -15.94 5.54
CA HIS A 113 -12.69 -15.27 6.21
C HIS A 113 -13.85 -14.94 5.24
N PHE A 114 -13.56 -14.84 3.94
CA PHE A 114 -14.57 -14.68 2.90
C PHE A 114 -15.08 -16.06 2.46
N ILE A 115 -14.22 -16.91 1.91
CA ILE A 115 -14.53 -18.31 1.60
C ILE A 115 -13.34 -19.15 2.05
N PRO A 116 -13.51 -20.27 2.79
CA PRO A 116 -12.40 -21.00 3.41
C PRO A 116 -11.24 -21.33 2.47
N ASP A 117 -11.57 -21.77 1.25
CA ASP A 117 -10.62 -22.17 0.21
C ASP A 117 -10.36 -21.06 -0.83
N PHE A 118 -10.69 -19.80 -0.53
CA PHE A 118 -10.53 -18.68 -1.46
C PHE A 118 -9.08 -18.36 -1.75
N VAL A 119 -8.74 -18.21 -3.03
CA VAL A 119 -7.41 -17.80 -3.52
C VAL A 119 -7.57 -16.61 -4.44
N SER A 120 -7.00 -15.47 -4.08
CA SER A 120 -7.21 -14.26 -4.85
C SER A 120 -6.42 -14.30 -6.15
N ALA A 121 -7.13 -14.18 -7.27
CA ALA A 121 -6.54 -14.34 -8.59
C ALA A 121 -5.97 -13.03 -9.17
N TRP A 122 -5.96 -11.94 -8.41
CA TRP A 122 -5.43 -10.64 -8.84
C TRP A 122 -3.90 -10.57 -8.80
N PHE A 123 -3.23 -11.47 -8.07
CA PHE A 123 -1.77 -11.69 -8.12
C PHE A 123 -1.47 -13.19 -7.95
N LEU A 124 -0.77 -13.76 -8.93
CA LEU A 124 -0.41 -15.18 -8.93
C LEU A 124 0.99 -15.34 -9.52
N ALA A 125 1.86 -16.10 -8.85
CA ALA A 125 3.11 -16.57 -9.44
C ALA A 125 3.13 -18.10 -9.49
N ALA A 126 3.58 -18.66 -10.61
CA ALA A 126 3.63 -20.10 -10.81
C ALA A 126 4.78 -20.52 -11.73
N PRO A 127 5.31 -21.75 -11.58
CA PRO A 127 6.18 -22.35 -12.57
C PRO A 127 5.47 -22.49 -13.92
N GLN A 128 6.24 -22.44 -14.99
CA GLN A 128 5.75 -22.82 -16.31
C GLN A 128 5.27 -24.28 -16.29
N GLN A 129 4.11 -24.56 -16.89
CA GLN A 129 3.51 -25.90 -16.96
C GLN A 129 3.23 -26.54 -15.59
N GLU A 130 3.04 -25.73 -14.54
CA GLU A 130 2.61 -26.27 -13.24
C GLU A 130 1.25 -26.99 -13.38
N PRO A 131 1.16 -28.30 -13.04
CA PRO A 131 -0.04 -29.10 -13.29
C PRO A 131 -1.34 -28.50 -12.76
N ILE A 132 -1.30 -27.86 -11.58
CA ILE A 132 -2.49 -27.26 -10.98
C ILE A 132 -2.99 -26.07 -11.82
N VAL A 133 -2.07 -25.20 -12.28
CA VAL A 133 -2.43 -24.03 -13.10
C VAL A 133 -2.87 -24.45 -14.50
N VAL A 134 -2.23 -25.48 -15.07
CA VAL A 134 -2.63 -26.07 -16.36
C VAL A 134 -4.05 -26.63 -16.29
N GLU A 135 -4.36 -27.47 -15.30
CA GLU A 135 -5.70 -28.05 -15.17
C GLU A 135 -6.74 -26.98 -14.81
N TRP A 136 -6.37 -25.98 -14.00
CA TRP A 136 -7.22 -24.83 -13.70
C TRP A 136 -7.57 -24.04 -14.97
N SER A 137 -6.58 -23.69 -15.79
CA SER A 137 -6.80 -23.02 -17.09
C SER A 137 -7.67 -23.84 -18.01
N LYS A 138 -7.36 -25.13 -18.15
CA LYS A 138 -8.07 -26.07 -19.04
C LYS A 138 -9.54 -26.24 -18.63
N MET A 139 -9.81 -26.41 -17.34
CA MET A 139 -11.19 -26.54 -16.85
C MET A 139 -11.95 -25.22 -16.91
N PHE A 140 -11.27 -24.07 -16.74
CA PHE A 140 -11.92 -22.78 -16.92
C PHE A 140 -12.32 -22.57 -18.39
N ASN A 141 -11.43 -22.92 -19.33
CA ASN A 141 -11.77 -22.90 -20.75
C ASN A 141 -12.93 -23.85 -21.06
N HIS A 142 -12.92 -25.07 -20.49
CA HIS A 142 -13.99 -26.04 -20.69
C HIS A 142 -15.37 -25.52 -20.25
N VAL A 143 -15.47 -24.91 -19.06
CA VAL A 143 -16.77 -24.39 -18.58
C VAL A 143 -17.23 -23.14 -19.34
N MET A 144 -16.29 -22.37 -19.92
CA MET A 144 -16.56 -21.18 -20.71
C MET A 144 -16.75 -21.46 -22.21
N GLU A 145 -16.50 -22.69 -22.67
CA GLU A 145 -16.57 -23.03 -24.09
C GLU A 145 -17.99 -22.79 -24.64
N GLY A 146 -18.08 -22.03 -25.74
CA GLY A 146 -19.35 -21.63 -26.34
C GLY A 146 -20.13 -20.55 -25.56
N ARG A 147 -19.59 -20.01 -24.47
CA ARG A 147 -20.21 -18.95 -23.66
C ARG A 147 -19.57 -17.59 -23.90
N VAL A 148 -20.38 -16.53 -23.83
CA VAL A 148 -19.92 -15.13 -23.94
C VAL A 148 -20.01 -14.37 -22.61
N ASP A 149 -20.56 -15.01 -21.58
CA ASP A 149 -20.70 -14.50 -20.23
C ASP A 149 -20.77 -15.65 -19.20
N ASP A 150 -20.75 -15.28 -17.91
CA ASP A 150 -20.67 -16.14 -16.74
C ASP A 150 -22.04 -16.46 -16.11
N ARG A 151 -23.15 -16.09 -16.75
CA ARG A 151 -24.49 -16.36 -16.19
C ARG A 151 -24.78 -17.85 -16.10
N ASP A 152 -25.38 -18.24 -14.98
CA ASP A 152 -25.76 -19.62 -14.68
C ASP A 152 -24.59 -20.61 -14.76
N ILE A 153 -23.34 -20.13 -14.72
CA ILE A 153 -22.17 -20.99 -14.96
C ILE A 153 -22.01 -22.05 -13.88
N HIS A 154 -22.45 -21.75 -12.66
CA HIS A 154 -22.46 -22.68 -11.53
C HIS A 154 -23.41 -23.88 -11.73
N HIS A 155 -24.29 -23.85 -12.75
CA HIS A 155 -25.11 -25.00 -13.18
C HIS A 155 -24.43 -25.88 -14.23
N HIS A 156 -23.23 -25.55 -14.68
CA HIS A 156 -22.48 -26.39 -15.60
C HIS A 156 -22.20 -27.77 -14.97
N SER A 157 -22.31 -28.86 -15.74
CA SER A 157 -22.18 -30.24 -15.25
C SER A 157 -20.82 -30.53 -14.58
N PHE A 158 -19.78 -29.79 -14.97
CA PHE A 158 -18.49 -29.82 -14.27
C PHE A 158 -18.62 -29.54 -12.77
N PHE A 159 -19.56 -28.71 -12.32
CA PHE A 159 -19.74 -28.41 -10.90
C PHE A 159 -20.61 -29.42 -10.15
N GLU A 160 -21.13 -30.47 -10.81
CA GLU A 160 -21.90 -31.53 -10.13
C GLU A 160 -21.06 -32.20 -9.04
N GLY A 161 -21.66 -32.30 -7.84
CA GLY A 161 -21.03 -32.85 -6.65
C GLY A 161 -20.02 -31.93 -5.94
N VAL A 162 -19.83 -30.70 -6.41
CA VAL A 162 -18.99 -29.69 -5.74
C VAL A 162 -19.86 -28.85 -4.82
N ASP A 163 -19.46 -28.70 -3.55
CA ASP A 163 -20.18 -27.87 -2.59
C ASP A 163 -19.89 -26.38 -2.84
N LEU A 164 -20.84 -25.67 -3.45
CA LEU A 164 -20.72 -24.23 -3.72
C LEU A 164 -21.47 -23.36 -2.70
N SER A 165 -21.89 -23.91 -1.56
CA SER A 165 -22.72 -23.22 -0.56
C SER A 165 -22.11 -21.89 -0.09
N ASP A 166 -20.79 -21.85 0.17
CA ASP A 166 -20.10 -20.62 0.56
C ASP A 166 -20.13 -19.54 -0.52
N TYR A 167 -20.01 -19.90 -1.80
CA TYR A 167 -20.11 -18.96 -2.92
C TYR A 167 -21.55 -18.47 -3.13
N LEU A 168 -22.53 -19.35 -2.94
CA LEU A 168 -23.95 -19.04 -3.09
C LEU A 168 -24.49 -18.18 -1.95
N ARG A 169 -23.93 -18.32 -0.73
CA ARG A 169 -24.34 -17.57 0.47
C ARG A 169 -24.28 -16.06 0.28
N TYR A 170 -23.33 -15.56 -0.50
CA TYR A 170 -23.17 -14.12 -0.77
C TYR A 170 -24.24 -13.56 -1.73
N GLY A 171 -24.97 -14.42 -2.43
CA GLY A 171 -26.09 -14.01 -3.30
C GLY A 171 -25.66 -13.07 -4.42
N ALA A 172 -26.44 -11.99 -4.62
CA ALA A 172 -26.23 -11.03 -5.69
C ALA A 172 -25.12 -10.02 -5.35
N LEU A 173 -24.30 -9.72 -6.36
CA LEU A 173 -23.43 -8.55 -6.37
C LEU A 173 -24.25 -7.29 -6.50
N ALA A 174 -23.78 -6.21 -5.86
CA ALA A 174 -24.34 -4.89 -6.07
C ALA A 174 -24.24 -4.54 -7.56
N PRO A 175 -25.37 -4.29 -8.26
CA PRO A 175 -25.35 -4.01 -9.68
C PRO A 175 -24.67 -2.67 -9.92
N LYS A 176 -23.83 -2.58 -10.95
CA LYS A 176 -23.36 -1.29 -11.46
C LYS A 176 -24.52 -0.57 -12.16
N PRO A 177 -24.56 0.78 -12.18
CA PRO A 177 -25.60 1.52 -12.88
C PRO A 177 -25.74 1.04 -14.34
N GLY A 178 -26.96 0.64 -14.73
CA GLY A 178 -27.25 0.14 -16.09
C GLY A 178 -26.82 -1.30 -16.38
N GLN A 179 -26.35 -2.07 -15.38
CA GLN A 179 -26.01 -3.49 -15.53
C GLN A 179 -27.00 -4.38 -14.77
N ALA A 180 -27.25 -5.57 -15.30
CA ALA A 180 -28.02 -6.59 -14.60
C ALA A 180 -27.28 -7.04 -13.33
N ALA A 181 -28.03 -7.47 -12.32
CA ALA A 181 -27.43 -8.10 -11.14
C ALA A 181 -26.74 -9.42 -11.55
N SER A 182 -25.53 -9.63 -11.07
CA SER A 182 -24.78 -10.89 -11.21
C SER A 182 -24.67 -11.56 -9.85
N LEU A 183 -24.51 -12.88 -9.80
CA LEU A 183 -24.23 -13.58 -8.54
C LEU A 183 -22.74 -13.61 -8.23
N TRP A 184 -22.37 -13.63 -6.95
CA TRP A 184 -20.97 -13.78 -6.54
C TRP A 184 -20.33 -15.06 -7.08
N VAL A 185 -21.08 -16.16 -7.11
CA VAL A 185 -20.63 -17.44 -7.69
C VAL A 185 -20.33 -17.34 -9.19
N GLU A 186 -21.02 -16.46 -9.92
CA GLU A 186 -20.80 -16.22 -11.34
C GLU A 186 -19.62 -15.28 -11.53
N TYR A 187 -19.54 -14.18 -10.79
CA TYR A 187 -18.41 -13.27 -10.92
C TYR A 187 -17.06 -13.91 -10.59
N LEU A 188 -17.06 -14.85 -9.64
CA LEU A 188 -15.88 -15.56 -9.16
C LEU A 188 -15.65 -16.91 -9.87
N VAL A 189 -16.04 -17.09 -11.15
CA VAL A 189 -15.85 -18.37 -11.89
C VAL A 189 -14.44 -18.90 -11.74
N VAL A 190 -13.44 -18.04 -11.83
CA VAL A 190 -12.03 -18.41 -11.70
C VAL A 190 -11.77 -19.18 -10.39
N ASN A 191 -12.35 -18.73 -9.28
CA ASN A 191 -12.25 -19.37 -7.98
C ASN A 191 -13.09 -20.65 -7.88
N VAL A 192 -14.31 -20.61 -8.41
CA VAL A 192 -15.24 -21.75 -8.42
C VAL A 192 -14.65 -22.92 -9.20
N VAL A 193 -13.96 -22.65 -10.32
CA VAL A 193 -13.23 -23.66 -11.10
C VAL A 193 -12.05 -24.22 -10.31
N LEU A 194 -11.25 -23.39 -9.64
CA LEU A 194 -10.15 -23.89 -8.80
C LEU A 194 -10.70 -24.85 -7.74
N LYS A 195 -11.76 -24.45 -7.03
CA LYS A 195 -12.40 -25.29 -6.02
C LYS A 195 -12.84 -26.62 -6.61
N ALA A 196 -13.52 -26.61 -7.76
CA ALA A 196 -13.97 -27.83 -8.42
C ALA A 196 -12.82 -28.74 -8.87
N VAL A 197 -11.73 -28.17 -9.40
CA VAL A 197 -10.50 -28.90 -9.76
C VAL A 197 -9.90 -29.59 -8.53
N LEU A 198 -9.78 -28.89 -7.41
CA LEU A 198 -9.23 -29.46 -6.18
C LEU A 198 -10.19 -30.48 -5.55
N ASP A 199 -11.48 -30.20 -5.47
CA ASP A 199 -12.44 -31.09 -4.80
C ASP A 199 -12.66 -32.42 -5.55
N LYS A 200 -12.44 -32.43 -6.88
CA LYS A 200 -12.55 -33.65 -7.69
C LYS A 200 -11.26 -34.48 -7.74
N ASP A 201 -10.12 -33.92 -7.37
CA ASP A 201 -8.84 -34.64 -7.29
C ASP A 201 -8.17 -34.44 -5.92
N PRO A 202 -8.38 -35.39 -4.99
CA PRO A 202 -7.79 -35.32 -3.65
C PRO A 202 -6.25 -35.22 -3.64
N SER A 203 -5.58 -35.82 -4.63
CA SER A 203 -4.12 -35.78 -4.71
C SER A 203 -3.64 -34.39 -5.12
N LEU A 204 -4.33 -33.78 -6.09
CA LEU A 204 -4.07 -32.42 -6.53
C LEU A 204 -4.38 -31.41 -5.42
N LYS A 205 -5.49 -31.59 -4.69
CA LYS A 205 -5.85 -30.78 -3.52
C LYS A 205 -4.80 -30.84 -2.43
N GLN A 206 -4.34 -32.04 -2.09
CA GLN A 206 -3.29 -32.22 -1.10
C GLN A 206 -2.00 -31.51 -1.54
N ARG A 207 -1.57 -31.70 -2.79
CA ARG A 207 -0.40 -31.01 -3.35
C ARG A 207 -0.56 -29.50 -3.22
N PHE A 208 -1.66 -28.95 -3.75
CA PHE A 208 -1.93 -27.51 -3.74
C PHE A 208 -1.77 -26.90 -2.35
N TRP A 209 -2.45 -27.44 -1.35
CA TRP A 209 -2.39 -26.88 0.00
C TRP A 209 -1.07 -27.13 0.73
N SER A 210 -0.33 -28.17 0.35
CA SER A 210 0.98 -28.48 0.94
C SER A 210 2.14 -27.67 0.34
N SER A 211 2.04 -27.27 -0.93
CA SER A 211 3.13 -26.61 -1.66
C SER A 211 2.80 -25.18 -2.11
N SER A 212 1.59 -24.67 -1.93
CA SER A 212 1.33 -23.24 -2.23
C SER A 212 1.84 -22.35 -1.11
N CYS A 213 2.44 -21.21 -1.46
CA CYS A 213 2.79 -20.15 -0.53
C CYS A 213 1.72 -19.04 -0.63
N LEU A 214 0.71 -19.12 0.24
CA LEU A 214 -0.44 -18.21 0.21
C LEU A 214 -0.43 -17.30 1.45
N VAL A 215 -0.30 -16.00 1.21
CA VAL A 215 -0.37 -14.98 2.26
C VAL A 215 -1.84 -14.73 2.61
N LEU A 216 -2.16 -14.64 3.90
CA LEU A 216 -3.51 -14.31 4.36
C LEU A 216 -3.82 -12.86 4.05
N GLU A 217 -4.93 -12.59 3.36
CA GLU A 217 -5.35 -11.23 3.04
C GLU A 217 -5.75 -10.41 4.27
N SER A 218 -6.09 -11.07 5.36
CA SER A 218 -6.38 -10.42 6.64
C SER A 218 -5.11 -10.15 7.46
N ASP A 219 -3.91 -10.52 6.99
CA ASP A 219 -2.67 -10.25 7.72
C ASP A 219 -2.29 -8.76 7.57
N PRO A 220 -2.38 -7.96 8.64
CA PRO A 220 -2.12 -6.52 8.56
C PRO A 220 -0.66 -6.17 8.29
N ASN A 221 0.27 -7.13 8.42
CA ASN A 221 1.69 -6.93 8.18
C ASN A 221 2.13 -7.36 6.78
N LEU A 222 1.35 -8.23 6.12
CA LEU A 222 1.76 -8.87 4.87
C LEU A 222 0.76 -8.67 3.72
N SER A 223 -0.48 -8.28 4.00
CA SER A 223 -1.53 -8.19 3.00
C SER A 223 -1.66 -6.81 2.36
N PRO A 224 -1.63 -6.74 1.01
CA PRO A 224 -1.85 -5.51 0.26
C PRO A 224 -3.33 -5.18 0.01
N THR A 225 -4.28 -5.98 0.52
CA THR A 225 -5.72 -5.87 0.17
C THR A 225 -6.60 -5.15 1.18
N LEU A 226 -6.08 -4.80 2.37
CA LEU A 226 -6.74 -3.94 3.37
C LEU A 226 -7.06 -2.50 2.88
N TRP A 227 -6.82 -2.21 1.59
CA TRP A 227 -6.85 -0.89 0.97
C TRP A 227 -8.17 -0.51 0.29
N SER A 228 -9.09 -1.46 0.02
CA SER A 228 -10.36 -1.12 -0.63
C SER A 228 -11.30 -0.30 0.24
N GLU A 229 -11.24 -0.48 1.56
CA GLU A 229 -12.15 0.19 2.51
C GLU A 229 -11.65 1.58 2.96
N SER A 230 -10.46 2.01 2.48
CA SER A 230 -9.71 3.15 3.02
C SER A 230 -9.50 4.33 2.05
N GLN A 231 -10.22 4.36 0.92
CA GLN A 231 -9.97 5.27 -0.23
C GLN A 231 -10.21 6.78 0.00
N VAL A 232 -10.72 7.18 1.17
CA VAL A 232 -11.28 8.52 1.45
C VAL A 232 -10.22 9.61 1.58
N HIS A 233 -9.09 9.34 2.25
CA HIS A 233 -8.06 10.36 2.52
C HIS A 233 -7.08 10.57 1.36
N LEU A 234 -7.42 10.04 0.20
CA LEU A 234 -6.53 9.91 -0.95
C LEU A 234 -6.95 10.85 -2.09
N ILE A 235 -7.97 11.66 -1.83
CA ILE A 235 -8.56 12.58 -2.77
C ILE A 235 -8.66 13.95 -2.09
N PRO A 236 -8.23 15.05 -2.74
CA PRO A 236 -8.39 16.39 -2.19
C PRO A 236 -9.87 16.71 -1.88
N GLU A 237 -10.10 17.59 -0.90
CA GLU A 237 -11.42 17.87 -0.30
C GLU A 237 -12.50 18.34 -1.29
N ASP A 238 -12.09 18.77 -2.49
CA ASP A 238 -12.93 19.28 -3.56
C ASP A 238 -13.56 18.17 -4.44
N VAL A 239 -13.14 16.91 -4.29
CA VAL A 239 -13.73 15.78 -5.02
C VAL A 239 -14.80 15.10 -4.17
N ALA A 240 -16.04 15.11 -4.66
CA ALA A 240 -17.17 14.51 -3.98
C ALA A 240 -16.98 12.99 -3.77
N PHE A 241 -16.88 12.57 -2.50
CA PHE A 241 -16.77 11.17 -2.10
C PHE A 241 -18.04 10.72 -1.35
N PRO A 242 -18.46 9.45 -1.45
CA PRO A 242 -19.60 8.95 -0.67
C PRO A 242 -19.34 9.04 0.84
N GLU A 243 -20.17 9.79 1.57
CA GLU A 243 -20.06 10.02 3.03
C GLU A 243 -19.98 8.74 3.87
N ASN A 244 -20.63 7.66 3.41
CA ASN A 244 -20.59 6.35 4.08
C ASN A 244 -19.21 5.71 4.08
N GLU A 245 -18.42 5.90 3.03
CA GLU A 245 -17.05 5.40 2.95
C GLU A 245 -16.10 6.28 3.78
N LYS A 246 -16.34 7.61 3.82
CA LYS A 246 -15.61 8.57 4.66
C LYS A 246 -15.63 8.21 6.14
N LEU A 247 -16.81 7.84 6.63
CA LEU A 247 -17.01 7.44 8.03
C LEU A 247 -16.32 6.10 8.38
N LYS A 248 -16.33 5.11 7.47
CA LYS A 248 -15.63 3.82 7.68
C LYS A 248 -14.13 4.03 7.86
N MET A 249 -13.53 4.90 7.05
CA MET A 249 -12.09 5.15 7.08
C MET A 249 -11.65 5.96 8.31
N GLN A 250 -12.41 6.99 8.71
CA GLN A 250 -12.16 7.69 9.98
C GLN A 250 -12.20 6.72 11.17
N ASN A 251 -13.08 5.71 11.12
CA ASN A 251 -13.11 4.67 12.14
C ASN A 251 -11.89 3.74 12.05
N LEU A 252 -11.42 3.39 10.84
CA LEU A 252 -10.22 2.57 10.65
C LEU A 252 -8.95 3.27 11.16
N LEU A 253 -8.72 4.53 10.82
CA LEU A 253 -7.56 5.30 11.32
C LEU A 253 -7.61 5.53 12.83
N LYS A 254 -8.82 5.66 13.41
CA LYS A 254 -8.99 5.72 14.88
C LYS A 254 -8.67 4.39 15.56
N GLN A 255 -8.95 3.28 14.89
CA GLN A 255 -8.65 1.93 15.38
C GLN A 255 -7.18 1.56 15.16
N ASP A 256 -6.53 2.19 14.17
CA ASP A 256 -5.18 1.86 13.74
C ASP A 256 -4.36 3.12 13.34
N PRO A 257 -3.76 3.81 14.32
CA PRO A 257 -2.99 5.03 14.08
C PRO A 257 -1.75 4.84 13.19
N ASP A 258 -1.20 3.62 13.15
CA ASP A 258 0.01 3.28 12.38
C ASP A 258 -0.30 2.75 10.97
N PHE A 259 -1.56 2.74 10.56
CA PHE A 259 -2.01 2.17 9.29
C PHE A 259 -1.25 2.75 8.08
N ALA A 260 -1.03 4.08 8.07
CA ALA A 260 -0.31 4.76 7.00
C ALA A 260 1.17 4.36 6.93
N THR A 261 1.82 4.16 8.08
CA THR A 261 3.21 3.70 8.16
C THR A 261 3.34 2.28 7.64
N ARG A 262 2.46 1.37 8.08
CA ARG A 262 2.44 -0.02 7.59
C ARG A 262 2.19 -0.11 6.10
N LEU A 263 1.25 0.69 5.60
CA LEU A 263 0.93 0.75 4.17
C LEU A 263 2.16 1.05 3.32
N MET A 264 3.02 1.95 3.78
CA MET A 264 4.25 2.29 3.07
C MET A 264 5.20 1.09 3.00
N ASP A 265 5.18 0.19 3.98
CA ASP A 265 6.09 -0.96 4.07
C ASP A 265 5.53 -2.26 3.48
N LEU A 266 4.30 -2.26 3.00
CA LEU A 266 3.77 -3.37 2.21
C LEU A 266 4.59 -3.53 0.91
N PRO A 267 4.74 -4.75 0.37
CA PRO A 267 5.53 -5.00 -0.84
C PRO A 267 4.82 -4.53 -2.12
N MET A 268 3.49 -4.50 -2.09
CA MET A 268 2.63 -3.91 -3.11
C MET A 268 1.34 -3.41 -2.47
N VAL A 269 0.49 -2.73 -3.24
CA VAL A 269 -0.85 -2.29 -2.81
C VAL A 269 -1.85 -2.55 -3.93
N LYS A 270 -2.99 -3.18 -3.62
CA LYS A 270 -4.05 -3.50 -4.58
C LYS A 270 -5.20 -2.48 -4.49
N PHE A 271 -5.54 -1.89 -5.63
CA PHE A 271 -6.62 -0.92 -5.76
C PHE A 271 -7.84 -1.60 -6.38
N PHE A 272 -8.83 -1.92 -5.54
CA PHE A 272 -10.12 -2.40 -6.00
C PHE A 272 -10.94 -1.19 -6.49
N ASN A 273 -11.58 -1.32 -7.65
CA ASN A 273 -12.41 -0.25 -8.27
C ASN A 273 -11.64 1.01 -8.75
N SER A 274 -10.48 0.83 -9.38
CA SER A 274 -9.62 1.91 -9.90
C SER A 274 -10.24 2.82 -10.97
N GLY A 275 -11.46 2.52 -11.44
CA GLY A 275 -12.14 3.26 -12.50
C GLY A 275 -12.87 4.53 -12.05
N SER A 276 -13.05 4.80 -10.76
CA SER A 276 -13.97 5.88 -10.33
C SER A 276 -13.33 7.10 -9.66
N PRO A 277 -12.41 7.00 -8.68
CA PRO A 277 -11.92 8.21 -8.00
C PRO A 277 -10.63 8.81 -8.58
N TYR A 278 -9.78 8.03 -9.27
CA TYR A 278 -8.48 8.52 -9.74
C TYR A 278 -8.41 8.72 -11.26
N ALA A 279 -9.42 8.25 -11.99
CA ALA A 279 -9.41 8.22 -13.45
C ALA A 279 -9.37 9.62 -14.09
N HIS A 280 -9.84 10.64 -13.37
CA HIS A 280 -9.86 12.04 -13.82
C HIS A 280 -8.60 12.82 -13.42
N LEU A 281 -7.76 12.27 -12.53
CA LEU A 281 -6.54 12.93 -12.08
C LEU A 281 -5.40 12.64 -13.07
N SER A 282 -4.65 13.68 -13.41
CA SER A 282 -3.43 13.59 -14.19
C SER A 282 -2.28 12.95 -13.39
N SER A 283 -1.25 12.48 -14.09
CA SER A 283 -0.05 11.95 -13.45
C SER A 283 0.65 13.00 -12.59
N GLU A 284 0.63 14.27 -13.02
CA GLU A 284 1.21 15.38 -12.27
C GLU A 284 0.44 15.63 -10.97
N GLU A 285 -0.89 15.64 -10.99
CA GLU A 285 -1.72 15.82 -9.79
C GLU A 285 -1.52 14.68 -8.80
N LEU A 286 -1.48 13.44 -9.26
CA LEU A 286 -1.22 12.27 -8.42
C LEU A 286 0.18 12.29 -7.80
N LEU A 287 1.20 12.70 -8.57
CA LEU A 287 2.58 12.80 -8.11
C LEU A 287 2.85 14.03 -7.24
N ALA A 288 2.09 15.10 -7.41
CA ALA A 288 2.17 16.31 -6.58
C ALA A 288 1.34 16.19 -5.28
N SER A 289 0.39 15.25 -5.23
CA SER A 289 -0.50 15.08 -4.09
C SER A 289 0.30 14.82 -2.79
N PRO A 290 0.06 15.59 -1.71
CA PRO A 290 0.64 15.33 -0.39
C PRO A 290 -0.09 14.18 0.34
N SER A 291 -1.13 13.62 -0.27
CA SER A 291 -1.87 12.49 0.30
C SER A 291 -0.98 11.25 0.46
N VAL A 292 -1.46 10.31 1.28
CA VAL A 292 -0.85 8.98 1.42
C VAL A 292 -0.71 8.29 0.05
N LEU A 293 -1.64 8.51 -0.89
CA LEU A 293 -1.56 7.98 -2.26
C LEU A 293 -0.38 8.55 -3.02
N GLY A 294 -0.23 9.88 -3.01
CA GLY A 294 0.90 10.54 -3.68
C GLY A 294 2.23 10.08 -3.10
N CYS A 295 2.34 9.98 -1.77
CA CYS A 295 3.53 9.44 -1.09
C CYS A 295 3.84 8.00 -1.51
N LEU A 296 2.82 7.16 -1.56
CA LEU A 296 2.95 5.76 -1.96
C LEU A 296 3.39 5.62 -3.42
N ILE A 297 2.78 6.39 -4.34
CA ILE A 297 3.16 6.41 -5.77
C ILE A 297 4.62 6.86 -5.92
N ARG A 298 5.05 7.93 -5.23
CA ARG A 298 6.45 8.39 -5.29
C ARG A 298 7.43 7.31 -4.78
N LYS A 299 7.14 6.69 -3.63
CA LYS A 299 7.94 5.56 -3.09
C LYS A 299 7.99 4.37 -4.07
N ALA A 300 6.86 4.05 -4.68
CA ALA A 300 6.73 2.98 -5.66
C ALA A 300 7.54 3.23 -6.93
N LEU A 301 7.71 4.48 -7.33
CA LEU A 301 8.49 4.88 -8.51
C LEU A 301 9.97 5.14 -8.21
N GLY A 302 10.43 4.90 -6.98
CA GLY A 302 11.81 5.16 -6.58
C GLY A 302 12.16 6.64 -6.50
N TYR A 303 11.15 7.53 -6.58
CA TYR A 303 11.31 8.93 -6.22
C TYR A 303 11.42 9.00 -4.69
N LEU A 304 12.65 8.95 -4.17
CA LEU A 304 12.98 9.75 -3.00
C LEU A 304 12.91 11.21 -3.47
N VAL A 305 12.36 12.12 -2.65
CA VAL A 305 12.32 13.55 -3.00
C VAL A 305 13.76 14.04 -3.14
N ASP A 306 14.26 14.08 -4.38
CA ASP A 306 15.55 14.66 -4.72
C ASP A 306 15.31 16.15 -5.03
N ALA A 307 15.74 17.01 -4.11
CA ALA A 307 15.55 18.46 -4.17
C ALA A 307 16.42 19.17 -5.23
N SER A 308 17.10 18.44 -6.13
CA SER A 308 18.13 18.99 -7.01
C SER A 308 17.71 19.29 -8.45
N GLN A 309 16.44 19.09 -8.85
CA GLN A 309 15.98 19.48 -10.20
C GLN A 309 15.09 20.71 -10.18
N SER A 310 15.65 21.83 -10.65
CA SER A 310 14.97 23.12 -10.72
C SER A 310 13.94 23.17 -11.87
N PRO A 311 12.75 23.76 -11.66
CA PRO A 311 11.61 23.71 -12.56
C PRO A 311 11.53 24.96 -13.46
N ALA A 312 11.80 24.82 -14.76
CA ALA A 312 11.79 25.98 -15.67
C ALA A 312 10.63 26.01 -16.67
N GLN A 313 9.67 25.07 -16.66
CA GLN A 313 8.52 25.10 -17.58
C GLN A 313 7.17 24.66 -16.97
N TRP A 314 7.01 24.79 -15.65
CA TRP A 314 5.72 24.55 -15.00
C TRP A 314 4.83 25.81 -15.04
N PRO A 315 3.51 25.71 -15.25
CA PRO A 315 2.59 26.82 -15.03
C PRO A 315 2.65 27.27 -13.56
N GLN A 316 2.63 28.58 -13.31
CA GLN A 316 2.92 29.14 -11.98
C GLN A 316 1.92 28.71 -10.90
N LEU A 317 2.43 28.01 -9.88
CA LEU A 317 1.79 27.81 -8.56
C LEU A 317 1.90 29.10 -7.70
N PRO A 318 0.97 29.38 -6.77
CA PRO A 318 1.09 30.48 -5.81
C PRO A 318 2.31 30.29 -4.88
N ALA A 319 3.07 31.36 -4.64
CA ALA A 319 4.45 31.31 -4.13
C ALA A 319 4.60 30.90 -2.66
N LEU A 320 5.37 29.84 -2.41
CA LEU A 320 6.11 29.59 -1.15
C LEU A 320 7.49 30.28 -1.26
N LYS A 321 7.79 31.19 -0.33
CA LYS A 321 9.04 31.96 -0.32
C LYS A 321 10.10 31.36 0.61
N ASP A 322 11.33 31.37 0.09
CA ASP A 322 12.64 31.42 0.74
C ASP A 322 13.02 30.31 1.75
N LEU A 323 13.63 29.23 1.24
CA LEU A 323 14.49 28.33 2.03
C LEU A 323 15.97 28.47 1.56
N PRO A 324 16.95 28.54 2.47
CA PRO A 324 18.35 28.83 2.13
C PRO A 324 19.14 27.61 1.63
N ASN A 325 20.15 27.87 0.79
CA ASN A 325 21.00 26.87 0.12
C ASN A 325 21.86 26.04 1.10
N TRP A 326 21.82 24.71 0.98
CA TRP A 326 22.68 23.77 1.72
C TRP A 326 23.87 23.29 0.87
N PRO A 327 25.08 23.10 1.44
CA PRO A 327 26.27 22.74 0.68
C PRO A 327 26.22 21.31 0.12
N THR A 328 26.62 21.21 -1.14
CA THR A 328 26.67 20.00 -1.95
C THR A 328 28.02 19.28 -1.79
N SER A 329 27.98 18.01 -1.38
CA SER A 329 29.04 17.09 -1.77
C SER A 329 28.43 15.74 -2.14
N SER A 330 28.44 15.48 -3.44
CA SER A 330 28.08 14.25 -4.10
C SER A 330 29.27 13.29 -4.07
N THR A 331 29.07 12.10 -3.51
CA THR A 331 29.74 10.90 -4.00
C THR A 331 28.74 9.75 -3.99
N SER A 332 28.54 9.20 -5.18
CA SER A 332 27.73 8.03 -5.45
C SER A 332 28.21 6.81 -4.66
N SER A 333 27.36 6.30 -3.78
CA SER A 333 27.18 4.88 -3.54
C SER A 333 25.80 4.72 -2.91
N SER A 334 25.01 3.78 -3.43
CA SER A 334 23.82 3.35 -2.69
C SER A 334 24.31 2.84 -1.33
N PRO A 335 23.77 3.29 -0.18
CA PRO A 335 24.20 2.81 1.13
C PRO A 335 23.87 1.32 1.35
N PHE A 336 23.23 0.67 0.38
CA PHE A 336 22.84 -0.72 0.43
C PHE A 336 23.87 -1.60 -0.29
N ALA A 337 24.47 -2.53 0.47
CA ALA A 337 25.34 -3.57 -0.09
C ALA A 337 24.57 -4.90 -0.20
N TRP A 338 24.80 -5.64 -1.29
CA TRP A 338 24.27 -6.98 -1.50
C TRP A 338 25.23 -8.01 -0.90
N THR A 339 24.79 -8.74 0.11
CA THR A 339 25.62 -9.79 0.72
C THR A 339 25.62 -11.06 -0.13
N SER A 340 26.67 -11.88 0.02
CA SER A 340 26.78 -13.21 -0.62
C SER A 340 25.69 -14.20 -0.20
N GLN A 341 24.88 -13.85 0.80
CA GLN A 341 23.73 -14.63 1.29
C GLN A 341 22.38 -14.07 0.82
N GLY A 342 22.37 -13.12 -0.12
CA GLY A 342 21.14 -12.63 -0.75
C GLY A 342 20.30 -11.71 0.15
N ARG A 343 20.92 -11.03 1.12
CA ARG A 343 20.27 -10.00 1.95
C ARG A 343 20.85 -8.62 1.67
N TRP A 344 19.99 -7.62 1.71
CA TRP A 344 20.39 -6.21 1.77
C TRP A 344 20.96 -5.89 3.15
N THR A 345 22.17 -5.34 3.21
CA THR A 345 22.75 -4.78 4.44
C THR A 345 22.95 -3.28 4.28
N ARG A 346 22.49 -2.51 5.27
CA ARG A 346 22.80 -1.07 5.43
C ARG A 346 24.22 -0.91 5.99
N PRO A 347 24.87 0.26 5.87
CA PRO A 347 26.19 0.47 6.46
C PRO A 347 26.10 0.31 7.98
N GLU A 348 27.17 -0.20 8.59
CA GLU A 348 27.22 -0.54 10.03
C GLU A 348 27.07 0.68 10.97
N ASP A 349 27.01 1.91 10.45
CA ASP A 349 26.76 3.14 11.20
C ASP A 349 26.32 4.28 10.25
N LEU A 350 25.22 5.00 10.54
CA LEU A 350 24.77 6.13 9.72
C LEU A 350 25.53 7.42 10.04
N ALA A 351 25.95 8.15 9.01
CA ALA A 351 26.52 9.49 9.16
C ALA A 351 25.48 10.47 9.76
N ALA A 352 25.93 11.38 10.63
CA ALA A 352 25.05 12.21 11.45
C ALA A 352 24.14 13.13 10.60
N GLU A 353 24.64 13.58 9.46
CA GLU A 353 23.97 14.46 8.50
C GLU A 353 22.81 13.76 7.76
N ARG A 354 22.79 12.41 7.79
CA ARG A 354 21.73 11.58 7.20
C ARG A 354 20.63 11.25 8.21
N VAL A 355 20.72 11.79 9.43
CA VAL A 355 19.77 11.54 10.52
C VAL A 355 19.13 12.86 10.97
N ALA A 356 17.82 12.81 11.24
CA ALA A 356 17.09 13.89 11.88
C ALA A 356 16.34 13.43 13.13
N VAL A 357 16.18 14.37 14.05
CA VAL A 357 15.16 14.31 15.10
C VAL A 357 14.08 15.31 14.74
N ALA A 358 12.84 14.87 14.77
CA ALA A 358 11.71 15.69 14.35
C ALA A 358 10.64 15.78 15.44
N THR A 359 9.98 16.93 15.51
CA THR A 359 8.90 17.23 16.45
C THR A 359 7.76 17.95 15.72
N VAL A 360 6.56 17.89 16.28
CA VAL A 360 5.42 18.71 15.86
C VAL A 360 5.23 19.84 16.87
N VAL A 361 5.04 21.07 16.40
CA VAL A 361 4.84 22.26 17.23
C VAL A 361 3.65 23.03 16.70
N THR A 362 2.56 23.01 17.46
CA THR A 362 1.25 23.56 17.05
C THR A 362 0.93 24.91 17.66
N ASP A 363 1.63 25.28 18.74
CA ASP A 363 1.34 26.46 19.54
C ASP A 363 2.57 26.91 20.34
N ARG A 364 2.46 28.05 21.02
CA ARG A 364 3.55 28.61 21.83
C ARG A 364 3.98 27.68 22.97
N CYS A 365 3.07 26.90 23.54
CA CYS A 365 3.38 25.99 24.65
C CYS A 365 4.26 24.83 24.16
N SER A 366 3.89 24.20 23.05
CA SER A 366 4.69 23.18 22.37
C SER A 366 6.01 23.76 21.83
N ALA A 367 6.08 25.03 21.43
CA ALA A 367 7.36 25.65 21.08
C ALA A 367 8.29 25.81 22.29
N VAL A 368 7.80 26.28 23.44
CA VAL A 368 8.61 26.34 24.68
C VAL A 368 9.15 24.95 25.03
N ALA A 369 8.32 23.92 24.86
CA ALA A 369 8.69 22.55 25.11
C ALA A 369 9.76 22.05 24.10
N ALA A 370 9.55 22.28 22.81
CA ALA A 370 10.50 21.91 21.74
C ALA A 370 11.87 22.58 21.91
N ARG A 371 11.91 23.80 22.48
CA ARG A 371 13.18 24.45 22.85
C ARG A 371 13.94 23.66 23.93
N SER A 372 13.22 23.16 24.92
CA SER A 372 13.79 22.32 25.97
C SER A 372 14.27 20.98 25.42
N LEU A 373 13.49 20.40 24.50
CA LEU A 373 13.87 19.19 23.76
C LEU A 373 15.18 19.40 22.98
N ALA A 374 15.31 20.44 22.15
CA ALA A 374 16.53 20.69 21.38
C ALA A 374 17.79 20.79 22.24
N ARG A 375 17.72 21.47 23.38
CA ARG A 375 18.84 21.59 24.33
C ARG A 375 19.23 20.25 24.96
N SER A 376 18.25 19.37 25.17
CA SER A 376 18.50 18.01 25.66
C SER A 376 19.12 17.13 24.57
N LEU A 377 18.68 17.30 23.32
CA LEU A 377 19.18 16.57 22.16
C LEU A 377 20.63 16.89 21.83
N THR A 378 21.09 18.11 22.10
CA THR A 378 22.47 18.54 21.78
C THR A 378 23.53 17.67 22.45
N LYS A 379 23.18 17.00 23.56
CA LYS A 379 24.05 16.06 24.28
C LYS A 379 23.75 14.59 23.97
N ALA A 380 22.63 14.32 23.31
CA ALA A 380 22.12 12.98 23.04
C ALA A 380 22.30 12.54 21.57
N THR A 381 22.63 13.46 20.66
CA THR A 381 22.81 13.21 19.22
C THR A 381 24.22 13.60 18.78
N ARG A 382 24.73 12.98 17.70
CA ARG A 382 26.00 13.36 17.06
C ARG A 382 25.91 14.74 16.43
N GLN A 383 27.04 15.44 16.42
CA GLN A 383 27.17 16.71 15.70
C GLN A 383 26.88 16.48 14.21
N GLY A 384 25.98 17.28 13.63
CA GLY A 384 25.53 17.14 12.23
C GLY A 384 24.12 16.60 12.08
N THR A 385 23.52 16.04 13.14
CA THR A 385 22.10 15.63 13.13
C THR A 385 21.16 16.81 13.07
N ALA A 386 20.21 16.75 12.14
CA ALA A 386 19.24 17.82 11.93
C ALA A 386 18.11 17.76 12.95
N TYR A 387 17.65 18.92 13.40
CA TYR A 387 16.44 19.05 14.22
C TYR A 387 15.35 19.69 13.37
N VAL A 388 14.19 19.05 13.26
CA VAL A 388 13.11 19.46 12.37
C VAL A 388 11.83 19.71 13.16
N ALA A 389 11.25 20.90 13.06
CA ALA A 389 9.99 21.23 13.70
C ALA A 389 8.90 21.43 12.64
N LEU A 390 7.91 20.54 12.62
CA LEU A 390 6.73 20.67 11.78
C LEU A 390 5.74 21.63 12.44
N VAL A 391 5.35 22.69 11.73
CA VAL A 391 4.52 23.78 12.27
C VAL A 391 3.31 24.01 11.37
N PRO A 392 2.07 24.11 11.90
CA PRO A 392 0.89 24.25 11.07
C PRO A 392 0.84 25.64 10.42
N GLU A 393 0.42 25.71 9.16
CA GLU A 393 0.12 26.96 8.47
C GLU A 393 -1.24 27.54 8.91
N PRO A 394 -1.39 28.87 9.06
CA PRO A 394 -0.37 29.89 8.88
C PRO A 394 0.63 29.93 10.05
N VAL A 395 1.91 29.99 9.71
CA VAL A 395 2.96 29.95 10.74
C VAL A 395 3.09 31.30 11.44
N GLU A 396 2.95 31.30 12.77
CA GLU A 396 3.22 32.48 13.59
C GLU A 396 4.73 32.83 13.55
N PRO A 397 5.15 34.04 13.16
CA PRO A 397 6.57 34.41 13.07
C PRO A 397 7.33 34.27 14.39
N GLU A 398 6.64 34.51 15.51
CA GLU A 398 7.22 34.33 16.85
C GLU A 398 7.51 32.86 17.15
N LEU A 399 6.67 31.95 16.64
CA LEU A 399 6.84 30.51 16.78
C LEU A 399 8.05 30.01 15.98
N CYS A 400 8.20 30.45 14.73
CA CYS A 400 9.42 30.19 13.94
C CYS A 400 10.67 30.65 14.69
N HIS A 401 10.65 31.90 15.16
CA HIS A 401 11.79 32.49 15.83
C HIS A 401 12.19 31.71 17.09
N MET A 402 11.21 31.28 17.89
CA MET A 402 11.46 30.46 19.09
C MET A 402 12.16 29.13 18.77
N LEU A 403 11.84 28.52 17.63
CA LEU A 403 12.36 27.22 17.21
C LEU A 403 13.74 27.36 16.55
N GLU A 404 13.88 28.28 15.60
CA GLU A 404 15.13 28.53 14.86
C GLU A 404 16.29 28.91 15.77
N VAL A 405 16.02 29.68 16.85
CA VAL A 405 17.04 30.07 17.84
C VAL A 405 17.64 28.87 18.58
N GLU A 406 16.92 27.75 18.69
CA GLU A 406 17.43 26.50 19.28
C GLU A 406 17.93 25.50 18.22
N GLY A 407 18.03 25.92 16.96
CA GLY A 407 18.56 25.11 15.87
C GLY A 407 17.54 24.19 15.19
N TRP A 408 16.24 24.36 15.45
CA TRP A 408 15.20 23.68 14.69
C TRP A 408 15.09 24.27 13.28
N GLN A 409 15.03 23.39 12.29
CA GLN A 409 14.60 23.69 10.93
C GLN A 409 13.07 23.66 10.92
N VAL A 410 12.46 24.82 10.77
CA VAL A 410 11.00 24.95 10.79
C VAL A 410 10.45 24.60 9.41
N ILE A 411 9.54 23.64 9.38
CA ILE A 411 8.85 23.21 8.17
C ILE A 411 7.36 23.55 8.35
N PRO A 412 6.88 24.60 7.67
CA PRO A 412 5.46 24.88 7.55
C PRO A 412 4.75 23.69 6.88
N VAL A 413 3.67 23.22 7.48
CA VAL A 413 2.82 22.17 6.91
C VAL A 413 1.36 22.58 7.01
N GLN A 414 0.55 22.23 6.02
CA GLN A 414 -0.90 22.48 6.08
C GLN A 414 -1.50 21.78 7.31
N PRO A 415 -2.42 22.42 8.05
CA PRO A 415 -3.09 21.79 9.18
C PRO A 415 -3.91 20.61 8.69
N LEU A 416 -3.36 19.42 8.81
CA LEU A 416 -4.07 18.16 8.67
C LEU A 416 -4.17 17.54 10.05
N GLU A 417 -5.20 16.72 10.28
CA GLU A 417 -5.37 15.88 11.47
C GLU A 417 -4.15 14.95 11.74
N PHE A 418 -3.14 14.93 10.85
CA PHE A 418 -1.99 14.03 10.86
C PHE A 418 -0.66 14.71 10.45
N MET A 419 -0.28 15.82 11.11
CA MET A 419 1.00 16.51 10.85
C MET A 419 2.22 15.57 10.92
N SER A 420 2.20 14.56 11.79
CA SER A 420 3.25 13.53 11.90
C SER A 420 3.48 12.72 10.62
N LEU A 421 2.57 12.72 9.65
CA LEU A 421 2.81 12.06 8.36
C LEU A 421 3.88 12.75 7.51
N HIS A 422 4.11 14.05 7.73
CA HIS A 422 5.16 14.80 7.02
C HIS A 422 6.57 14.35 7.43
N LEU A 423 6.70 13.64 8.55
CA LEU A 423 7.97 13.07 9.01
C LEU A 423 8.55 12.05 8.01
N TRP A 424 7.68 11.36 7.28
CA TRP A 424 8.03 10.28 6.35
C TRP A 424 8.49 10.76 4.97
N ILE A 425 8.30 12.05 4.68
CA ILE A 425 8.77 12.67 3.43
C ILE A 425 10.00 13.54 3.66
N LEU A 426 10.50 13.59 4.90
CA LEU A 426 11.70 14.35 5.21
C LEU A 426 12.94 13.69 4.56
N PRO A 427 13.91 14.48 4.08
CA PRO A 427 15.02 14.01 3.25
C PRO A 427 16.11 13.20 4.00
N TRP A 428 15.92 12.88 5.27
CA TRP A 428 16.88 12.12 6.06
C TRP A 428 16.63 10.62 5.98
N ASP A 429 17.70 9.83 5.90
CA ASP A 429 17.62 8.36 5.88
C ASP A 429 16.99 7.78 7.15
N ARG A 430 17.14 8.50 8.27
CA ARG A 430 16.49 8.17 9.54
C ARG A 430 15.92 9.43 10.17
N VAL A 431 14.66 9.34 10.57
CA VAL A 431 13.98 10.36 11.35
C VAL A 431 13.48 9.72 12.63
N LEU A 432 13.88 10.25 13.78
CA LEU A 432 13.29 9.92 15.07
C LEU A 432 12.28 11.00 15.43
N TYR A 433 11.01 10.62 15.54
CA TYR A 433 10.01 11.51 16.10
C TYR A 433 10.13 11.55 17.62
N ILE A 434 10.12 12.76 18.17
CA ILE A 434 10.03 12.99 19.61
C ILE A 434 9.02 14.11 19.82
N ASP A 435 8.00 13.86 20.64
CA ASP A 435 7.01 14.88 20.99
C ASP A 435 7.70 16.10 21.62
N ALA A 436 7.18 17.29 21.30
CA ALA A 436 7.76 18.55 21.75
C ALA A 436 7.87 18.65 23.28
N ASN A 437 7.01 17.95 24.02
CA ASN A 437 6.99 17.92 25.49
C ASN A 437 7.94 16.89 26.13
N ALA A 438 8.71 16.16 25.34
CA ALA A 438 9.71 15.23 25.86
C ALA A 438 11.07 15.89 26.10
N ILE A 439 11.90 15.22 26.90
CA ILE A 439 13.29 15.60 27.17
C ILE A 439 14.16 14.35 26.96
N ALA A 440 15.24 14.48 26.21
CA ALA A 440 16.25 13.44 26.06
C ALA A 440 17.17 13.41 27.29
N VAL A 441 17.08 12.33 28.08
CA VAL A 441 17.82 12.19 29.36
C VAL A 441 19.06 11.29 29.24
N GLY A 442 19.23 10.61 28.09
CA GLY A 442 20.32 9.68 27.81
C GLY A 442 20.84 9.82 26.38
N ASP A 443 21.87 9.04 26.05
CA ASP A 443 22.45 9.02 24.71
C ASP A 443 21.51 8.30 23.72
N LEU A 444 21.12 8.98 22.64
CA LEU A 444 20.28 8.42 21.58
C LEU A 444 21.10 7.82 20.45
N GLN A 445 22.43 7.79 20.55
CA GLN A 445 23.28 7.37 19.45
C GLN A 445 23.04 5.94 18.97
N GLN A 446 22.86 4.99 19.88
CA GLN A 446 22.55 3.62 19.47
C GLN A 446 21.21 3.55 18.73
N LEU A 447 20.19 4.28 19.18
CA LEU A 447 18.89 4.31 18.50
C LEU A 447 18.97 4.99 17.12
N LEU A 448 19.75 6.06 17.01
CA LEU A 448 19.76 6.95 15.84
C LEU A 448 20.75 6.53 14.75
N TYR A 449 21.87 5.91 15.10
CA TYR A 449 22.94 5.65 14.13
C TYR A 449 23.26 4.16 13.96
N SER A 450 22.88 3.30 14.91
CA SER A 450 23.11 1.84 14.84
C SER A 450 22.33 1.17 13.70
N PRO A 451 22.87 0.10 13.09
CA PRO A 451 22.17 -0.74 12.11
C PRO A 451 21.01 -1.53 12.72
N GLU A 452 21.04 -1.78 14.03
CA GLU A 452 19.98 -2.46 14.79
C GLU A 452 19.16 -1.45 15.59
N MET A 453 17.84 -1.46 15.42
CA MET A 453 16.90 -0.64 16.20
C MET A 453 16.66 -1.30 17.56
N GLU A 454 17.63 -1.21 18.47
CA GLU A 454 17.41 -1.53 19.87
C GLU A 454 17.20 -0.24 20.69
N PRO A 455 16.13 -0.13 21.49
CA PRO A 455 15.97 1.00 22.39
C PRO A 455 17.13 1.04 23.40
N PRO A 456 17.66 2.22 23.75
CA PRO A 456 18.78 2.33 24.68
C PRO A 456 18.38 1.75 26.04
N LYS A 457 19.25 0.90 26.60
CA LYS A 457 18.97 0.17 27.87
C LYS A 457 18.75 1.09 29.08
N ASP A 458 19.16 2.35 28.98
CA ASP A 458 19.12 3.35 30.07
C ASP A 458 18.27 4.60 29.75
N GLY A 459 17.40 4.57 28.72
CA GLY A 459 16.67 5.78 28.30
C GLY A 459 15.19 5.54 27.99
N VAL A 460 14.32 5.70 29.00
CA VAL A 460 12.86 5.79 28.80
C VAL A 460 12.48 7.27 28.73
N ALA A 461 11.91 7.70 27.59
CA ALA A 461 11.20 8.97 27.52
C ALA A 461 9.82 8.79 28.19
N MET A 462 9.56 9.51 29.27
CA MET A 462 8.20 9.62 29.83
C MET A 462 7.50 10.82 29.22
N SER A 463 6.41 10.58 28.49
CA SER A 463 5.34 11.57 28.35
C SER A 463 4.62 11.66 29.70
N PRO A 464 4.54 12.81 30.38
CA PRO A 464 3.56 13.00 31.43
C PRO A 464 2.21 13.07 30.73
N GLU A 465 1.51 11.93 30.65
CA GLU A 465 0.08 11.95 30.40
C GLU A 465 -0.57 12.91 31.40
N TYR A 466 -1.37 13.83 30.88
CA TYR A 466 -2.15 14.79 31.64
C TYR A 466 -3.19 14.01 32.48
N CYS A 467 -2.80 13.51 33.65
CA CYS A 467 -3.71 13.30 34.77
C CYS A 467 -4.13 14.68 35.30
N ALA A 468 -4.95 15.40 34.55
CA ALA A 468 -5.84 16.40 35.14
C ALA A 468 -7.23 15.81 35.20
N ALA A 469 -7.50 15.15 36.33
CA ALA A 469 -8.84 15.15 36.88
C ALA A 469 -9.35 16.59 36.83
N MET A 470 -10.39 16.84 36.04
CA MET A 470 -11.15 18.09 36.14
C MET A 470 -11.70 18.15 37.58
N PRO A 471 -11.33 19.17 38.39
CA PRO A 471 -12.08 19.46 39.59
C PRO A 471 -13.49 19.84 39.15
N SER A 472 -14.47 19.10 39.65
CA SER A 472 -15.85 19.55 39.69
C SER A 472 -15.89 20.88 40.46
N GLU A 473 -16.26 21.98 39.81
CA GLU A 473 -16.80 23.12 40.52
C GLU A 473 -18.13 23.57 39.91
N GLU A 474 -19.05 23.73 40.85
CA GLU A 474 -20.47 23.95 40.73
C GLU A 474 -20.79 25.33 40.15
N SER A 475 -21.89 25.40 39.40
CA SER A 475 -22.74 26.59 39.45
C SER A 475 -24.16 26.18 39.84
N THR A 476 -24.39 26.22 41.16
CA THR A 476 -25.62 26.68 41.83
C THR A 476 -26.93 26.67 41.03
N ALA A 477 -27.82 25.74 41.36
CA ALA A 477 -29.26 25.99 41.42
C ALA A 477 -29.93 25.12 42.49
N GLY A 478 -30.14 25.73 43.65
CA GLY A 478 -31.15 25.48 44.68
C GLY A 478 -31.72 24.07 44.92
N GLY A 479 -31.56 23.58 46.15
CA GLY A 479 -32.42 22.54 46.71
C GLY A 479 -31.91 21.97 48.03
N THR A 480 -32.45 22.49 49.14
CA THR A 480 -32.18 22.13 50.55
C THR A 480 -32.13 20.63 50.91
N PRO A 481 -31.41 20.25 51.98
CA PRO A 481 -31.14 18.85 52.34
C PRO A 481 -32.22 18.27 53.26
N LYS A 482 -32.57 16.99 53.10
CA LYS A 482 -33.02 16.14 54.21
C LYS A 482 -32.60 14.68 54.06
N ALA A 483 -32.08 14.19 55.18
CA ALA A 483 -31.69 12.85 55.55
C ALA A 483 -32.65 11.72 55.19
N GLY A 484 -32.08 10.50 55.10
CA GLY A 484 -32.72 9.31 55.66
C GLY A 484 -32.71 8.08 54.78
N VAL A 485 -31.83 7.13 55.13
CA VAL A 485 -32.10 5.68 55.29
C VAL A 485 -33.04 5.03 54.28
N ALA A 486 -32.48 4.22 53.36
CA ALA A 486 -32.67 2.77 53.22
C ALA A 486 -32.04 2.29 51.92
#